data_AF-A0A942UZD5-F1
#
_entry.id   AF-A0A942UZD5-F1
#
_cell.length_a   1.000
_cell.length_b   1.000
_cell.length_c   1.000
_cell.angle_alpha   90.00
_cell.angle_beta   90.00
_cell.angle_gamma   90.00
#
_symmetry.space_group_name_H-M   'P 1'
#
loop_
_entity.id
_entity.type
_entity.pdbx_description
1 polymer ?
#
loop_
_entity_poly.entity_id
_entity_poly.type
_entity_poly.pdbx_seq_one_letter_code
_entity_poly.pdbx_strand_id
1 'polypeptide(L)'
;MNISKISLMASPLKTNFKAQTNISAPEELLSKEDQAYFEALGSKIGTDKDTIEIKISELHDNKFNPNIKMYTAEKKYKIKHANGVSNIDNKMDIPYIKNGEMVEKNSPFNYIKTAFDRLLDK
;
A
#
# COMPACT_ATOMS: atom_id res chain seq x y z
N MET A 1 -29.17 50.86 11.98
CA MET A 1 -27.94 50.13 12.37
C MET A 1 -28.06 48.72 11.80
N ASN A 2 -27.61 48.52 10.56
CA ASN A 2 -27.75 47.25 9.85
C ASN A 2 -26.44 46.48 9.97
N ILE A 3 -26.47 45.37 10.71
CA ILE A 3 -25.35 44.43 10.80
C ILE A 3 -25.43 43.58 9.54
N SER A 4 -24.71 44.01 8.50
CA SER A 4 -24.49 43.20 7.31
C SER A 4 -23.79 41.91 7.73
N LYS A 5 -24.49 40.81 7.49
CA LYS A 5 -24.05 39.44 7.75
C LYS A 5 -22.60 39.23 7.32
N ILE A 6 -21.82 38.66 8.23
CA ILE A 6 -20.47 38.15 7.99
C ILE A 6 -20.53 37.25 6.76
N SER A 7 -19.93 37.70 5.66
CA SER A 7 -19.58 36.83 4.55
C SER A 7 -18.44 35.95 5.06
N LEU A 8 -18.80 34.80 5.60
CA LEU A 8 -17.88 33.68 5.77
C LEU A 8 -17.42 33.31 4.37
N MET A 9 -16.33 33.93 3.91
CA MET A 9 -15.56 33.38 2.82
C MET A 9 -15.18 31.97 3.28
N ALA A 10 -15.90 30.98 2.77
CA ALA A 10 -15.58 29.59 2.95
C ALA A 10 -14.11 29.45 2.54
N SER A 11 -13.24 29.26 3.54
CA SER A 11 -11.89 28.79 3.28
C SER A 11 -12.05 27.57 2.39
N PRO A 12 -11.30 27.46 1.26
CA PRO A 12 -11.47 26.31 0.39
C PRO A 12 -11.27 25.09 1.28
N LEU A 13 -12.30 24.23 1.35
CA LEU A 13 -12.18 22.92 1.98
C LEU A 13 -10.91 22.32 1.40
N LYS A 14 -9.85 22.25 2.20
CA LYS A 14 -8.73 21.34 1.93
C LYS A 14 -9.33 19.95 2.07
N THR A 15 -10.07 19.53 1.06
CA THR A 15 -10.33 18.12 0.82
C THR A 15 -8.95 17.52 0.68
N ASN A 16 -8.53 16.83 1.72
CA ASN A 16 -7.36 15.97 1.67
C ASN A 16 -7.70 14.90 0.63
N PHE A 17 -7.41 15.18 -0.64
CA PHE A 17 -7.57 14.25 -1.74
C PHE A 17 -6.47 13.20 -1.59
N LYS A 18 -6.87 12.00 -1.17
CA LYS A 18 -5.99 10.88 -0.78
C LYS A 18 -6.10 9.77 -1.80
N ALA A 19 -5.00 9.15 -2.21
CA ALA A 19 -5.07 7.96 -3.05
C ALA A 19 -5.91 6.86 -2.39
N GLN A 20 -6.68 6.16 -3.22
CA GLN A 20 -7.45 5.00 -2.79
C GLN A 20 -6.47 3.85 -2.58
N THR A 21 -6.15 3.58 -1.31
CA THR A 21 -5.20 2.55 -0.91
C THR A 21 -5.95 1.38 -0.30
N ASN A 22 -5.66 0.16 -0.75
CA ASN A 22 -6.26 -1.07 -0.25
C ASN A 22 -5.16 -2.11 -0.03
N ILE A 23 -5.02 -2.59 1.20
CA ILE A 23 -4.05 -3.62 1.57
C ILE A 23 -4.81 -4.82 2.11
N SER A 24 -4.70 -5.96 1.43
CA SER A 24 -5.34 -7.20 1.89
C SER A 24 -4.30 -8.28 2.14
N ALA A 25 -4.30 -8.85 3.34
CA ALA A 25 -3.40 -9.93 3.73
C ALA A 25 -4.05 -10.81 4.82
N PRO A 26 -3.68 -12.09 4.93
CA PRO A 26 -4.02 -12.93 6.08
C PRO A 26 -3.52 -12.31 7.38
N GLU A 27 -4.31 -12.41 8.46
CA GLU A 27 -3.96 -11.82 9.76
C GLU A 27 -2.68 -12.43 10.35
N GLU A 28 -2.33 -13.69 10.03
CA GLU A 28 -1.08 -14.29 10.50
C GLU A 28 0.16 -13.70 9.84
N LEU A 29 -0.01 -13.03 8.69
CA LEU A 29 1.07 -12.46 7.89
C LEU A 29 1.16 -10.94 8.04
N LEU A 30 0.03 -10.29 8.29
CA LEU A 30 -0.04 -8.85 8.47
C LEU A 30 -1.22 -8.51 9.38
N SER A 31 -0.96 -7.88 10.50
CA SER A 31 -2.01 -7.50 11.45
C SER A 31 -2.94 -6.45 10.83
N LYS A 32 -4.14 -6.28 11.42
CA LYS A 32 -5.05 -5.19 11.03
C LYS A 32 -4.43 -3.80 11.24
N GLU A 33 -3.60 -3.66 12.26
CA GLU A 33 -2.88 -2.42 12.57
C GLU A 33 -1.85 -2.09 11.48
N ASP A 34 -1.11 -3.10 11.01
CA ASP A 34 -0.17 -2.95 9.90
C ASP A 34 -0.89 -2.61 8.59
N GLN A 35 -2.02 -3.26 8.30
CA GLN A 35 -2.85 -2.96 7.13
C GLN A 35 -3.31 -1.49 7.17
N ALA A 36 -3.89 -1.05 8.30
CA ALA A 36 -4.33 0.33 8.49
C ALA A 36 -3.16 1.33 8.42
N TYR A 37 -1.99 0.96 8.93
CA TYR A 37 -0.78 1.77 8.81
C TYR A 37 -0.39 2.01 7.35
N PHE A 38 -0.39 0.97 6.51
CA PHE A 38 -0.07 1.12 5.09
C PHE A 38 -1.14 1.86 4.30
N GLU A 39 -2.43 1.68 4.63
CA GLU A 39 -3.49 2.49 4.04
C GLU A 39 -3.35 3.97 4.39
N ALA A 40 -2.98 4.28 5.64
CA ALA A 40 -2.67 5.65 6.06
C ALA A 40 -1.44 6.21 5.34
N LEU A 41 -0.41 5.39 5.10
CA LEU A 41 0.75 5.78 4.29
C LEU A 41 0.37 6.08 2.84
N GLY A 42 -0.43 5.23 2.21
CA GLY A 42 -0.90 5.45 0.85
C GLY A 42 -1.74 6.68 0.68
N SER A 43 -2.46 7.09 1.73
CA SER A 43 -3.18 8.36 1.74
C SER A 43 -2.28 9.60 1.61
N LYS A 44 -0.97 9.47 1.85
CA LYS A 44 0.04 10.53 1.65
C LYS A 44 0.63 10.55 0.25
N ILE A 45 0.31 9.56 -0.59
CA ILE A 45 0.85 9.40 -1.93
C ILE A 45 -0.21 9.87 -2.93
N GLY A 46 0.21 10.70 -3.90
CA GLY A 46 -0.62 11.06 -5.05
C GLY A 46 -1.88 11.88 -4.71
N THR A 47 -2.95 11.61 -5.44
CA THR A 47 -4.25 12.29 -5.44
C THR A 47 -5.40 11.29 -5.33
N ASP A 48 -6.63 11.76 -5.17
CA ASP A 48 -7.85 10.95 -5.09
C ASP A 48 -8.15 10.09 -6.32
N LYS A 49 -7.51 10.38 -7.45
CA LYS A 49 -7.61 9.61 -8.69
C LYS A 49 -6.61 8.47 -8.77
N ASP A 50 -5.65 8.44 -7.85
CA ASP A 50 -4.62 7.44 -7.80
C ASP A 50 -5.08 6.25 -6.97
N THR A 51 -4.67 5.06 -7.39
CA THR A 51 -5.00 3.80 -6.71
C THR A 51 -3.73 3.04 -6.37
N ILE A 52 -3.71 2.47 -5.17
CA ILE A 52 -2.63 1.59 -4.69
C ILE A 52 -3.29 0.36 -4.05
N GLU A 53 -3.17 -0.78 -4.69
CA GLU A 53 -3.70 -2.05 -4.21
C GLU A 53 -2.53 -3.04 -4.04
N ILE A 54 -2.41 -3.60 -2.84
CA ILE A 54 -1.43 -4.65 -2.56
C ILE A 54 -2.14 -5.82 -1.88
N LYS A 55 -2.03 -7.00 -2.49
CA LYS A 55 -2.59 -8.24 -1.95
C LYS A 55 -1.48 -9.21 -1.62
N ILE A 56 -1.52 -9.77 -0.42
CA ILE A 56 -0.66 -10.84 0.05
C ILE A 56 -1.51 -12.10 0.16
N SER A 57 -1.06 -13.20 -0.44
CA SER A 57 -1.73 -14.50 -0.30
C SER A 57 -1.38 -15.17 1.04
N GLU A 58 -2.07 -16.26 1.34
CA GLU A 58 -1.61 -17.24 2.33
C GLU A 58 -0.25 -17.84 1.94
N LEU A 59 0.43 -18.43 2.93
CA LEU A 59 1.67 -19.16 2.72
C LEU A 59 1.41 -20.45 1.95
N HIS A 60 2.28 -20.73 1.00
CA HIS A 60 2.27 -21.94 0.21
C HIS A 60 3.69 -22.45 -0.02
N ASP A 61 3.82 -23.75 -0.32
CA ASP A 61 5.12 -24.37 -0.51
C ASP A 61 5.71 -24.01 -1.88
N ASN A 62 7.03 -23.85 -1.94
CA ASN A 62 7.73 -23.65 -3.20
C ASN A 62 7.69 -24.93 -4.05
N LYS A 63 7.40 -24.77 -5.35
CA LYS A 63 7.26 -25.88 -6.31
C LYS A 63 8.49 -26.78 -6.44
N PHE A 64 9.68 -26.25 -6.19
CA PHE A 64 10.96 -26.95 -6.39
C PHE A 64 11.65 -27.32 -5.08
N ASN A 65 11.31 -26.65 -3.97
CA ASN A 65 11.90 -26.91 -2.66
C ASN A 65 10.85 -26.80 -1.53
N PRO A 66 10.34 -27.92 -1.01
CA PRO A 66 9.30 -27.91 0.01
C PRO A 66 9.76 -27.33 1.36
N ASN A 67 11.07 -27.16 1.58
CA ASN A 67 11.59 -26.51 2.79
C ASN A 67 11.50 -24.97 2.74
N ILE A 68 10.93 -24.42 1.65
CA ILE A 68 10.73 -23.00 1.46
C ILE A 68 9.22 -22.74 1.38
N LYS A 69 8.71 -21.94 2.32
CA LYS A 69 7.36 -21.37 2.22
C LYS A 69 7.43 -19.95 1.67
N MET A 70 6.50 -19.65 0.78
CA MET A 70 6.40 -18.39 0.08
C MET A 70 5.00 -17.81 0.28
N TYR A 71 4.87 -16.51 0.12
CA TYR A 71 3.59 -15.87 -0.18
C TYR A 71 3.69 -15.24 -1.56
N THR A 72 2.54 -15.05 -2.21
CA THR A 72 2.46 -14.28 -3.44
C THR A 72 2.02 -12.87 -3.11
N ALA A 73 2.79 -11.89 -3.57
CA ALA A 73 2.40 -10.49 -3.53
C ALA A 73 1.93 -10.03 -4.90
N GLU A 74 0.71 -9.49 -4.96
CA GLU A 74 0.17 -8.79 -6.13
C GLU A 74 0.14 -7.29 -5.83
N LYS A 75 0.71 -6.50 -6.71
CA LYS A 75 0.77 -5.03 -6.61
C LYS A 75 0.15 -4.42 -7.84
N LYS A 76 -0.86 -3.59 -7.63
CA LYS A 76 -1.52 -2.80 -8.66
C LYS A 76 -1.51 -1.35 -8.25
N TYR A 77 -0.93 -0.48 -9.05
CA TYR A 77 -1.07 0.95 -8.82
C TYR A 77 -1.17 1.73 -10.12
N LYS A 78 -1.96 2.80 -10.04
CA LYS A 78 -2.14 3.79 -11.08
C LYS A 78 -1.94 5.15 -10.43
N ILE A 79 -0.80 5.78 -10.71
CA ILE A 79 -0.41 7.05 -10.10
C ILE A 79 -0.15 8.07 -11.20
N LYS A 80 -0.83 9.21 -11.12
CA LYS A 80 -0.70 10.32 -12.07
C LYS A 80 0.41 11.26 -11.61
N HIS A 81 1.42 11.40 -12.45
CA HIS A 81 2.50 12.37 -12.30
C HIS A 81 2.32 13.53 -13.28
N ALA A 82 3.10 14.60 -13.09
CA ALA A 82 3.08 15.77 -13.98
C ALA A 82 3.42 15.43 -15.45
N ASN A 83 4.21 14.38 -15.67
CA ASN A 83 4.74 13.97 -16.98
C ASN A 83 4.10 12.68 -17.52
N GLY A 84 3.10 12.11 -16.86
CA GLY A 84 2.46 10.87 -17.33
C GLY A 84 1.70 10.10 -16.25
N VAL A 85 1.31 8.87 -16.59
CA VAL A 85 0.65 7.95 -15.65
C VAL A 85 1.54 6.72 -15.47
N SER A 86 1.95 6.47 -14.22
CA SER A 86 2.63 5.24 -13.83
C SER A 86 1.58 4.16 -13.58
N ASN A 87 1.59 3.10 -14.40
CA ASN A 87 0.76 1.93 -14.19
C ASN A 87 1.66 0.73 -13.90
N ILE A 88 1.42 0.04 -12.79
CA ILE A 88 2.07 -1.23 -12.49
C ILE A 88 1.01 -2.25 -12.12
N ASP A 89 1.14 -3.43 -12.71
CA ASP A 89 0.41 -4.63 -12.37
C ASP A 89 1.43 -5.76 -12.35
N ASN A 90 1.78 -6.24 -11.16
CA ASN A 90 2.82 -7.23 -10.98
C ASN A 90 2.45 -8.21 -9.88
N LYS A 91 2.74 -9.50 -10.12
CA LYS A 91 2.53 -10.59 -9.19
C LYS A 91 3.84 -11.37 -9.03
N MET A 92 4.26 -11.60 -7.79
CA MET A 92 5.55 -12.22 -7.48
C MET A 92 5.47 -13.12 -6.26
N ASP A 93 6.09 -14.29 -6.36
CA ASP A 93 6.28 -15.19 -5.22
C ASP A 93 7.53 -14.79 -4.44
N ILE A 94 7.38 -14.65 -3.13
CA ILE A 94 8.42 -14.14 -2.24
C ILE A 94 8.71 -15.20 -1.17
N PRO A 95 9.96 -15.69 -1.06
CA PRO A 95 10.31 -16.68 -0.05
C PRO A 95 10.36 -16.03 1.33
N TYR A 96 9.50 -16.49 2.23
CA TYR A 96 9.36 -15.95 3.58
C TYR A 96 9.93 -16.86 4.65
N ILE A 97 9.70 -18.16 4.57
CA ILE A 97 10.25 -19.13 5.52
C ILE A 97 11.19 -20.06 4.77
N LYS A 98 12.42 -20.20 5.25
CA LYS A 98 13.42 -21.11 4.69
C LYS A 98 14.01 -21.95 5.80
N ASN A 99 13.91 -23.29 5.68
CA ASN A 99 14.39 -24.23 6.70
C ASN A 99 13.80 -23.97 8.10
N GLY A 100 12.54 -23.52 8.17
CA GLY A 100 11.86 -23.19 9.44
C GLY A 100 12.17 -21.81 10.00
N GLU A 101 13.07 -21.04 9.40
CA GLU A 101 13.42 -19.69 9.84
C GLU A 101 12.73 -18.62 8.97
N MET A 102 12.26 -17.54 9.61
CA MET A 102 11.69 -16.39 8.92
C MET A 102 12.79 -15.53 8.30
N VAL A 103 12.62 -15.20 7.03
CA VAL A 103 13.48 -14.31 6.27
C VAL A 103 12.94 -12.88 6.44
N GLU A 104 13.36 -12.19 7.49
CA GLU A 104 12.78 -10.91 7.91
C GLU A 104 12.73 -9.84 6.80
N LYS A 105 13.79 -9.73 5.98
CA LYS A 105 13.81 -8.81 4.84
C LYS A 105 12.67 -9.03 3.82
N ASN A 106 12.14 -10.25 3.80
CA ASN A 106 11.05 -10.70 2.94
C ASN A 106 9.75 -10.83 3.74
N SER A 107 9.66 -10.32 4.97
CA SER A 107 8.39 -10.29 5.68
C SER A 107 7.38 -9.45 4.87
N PRO A 108 6.09 -9.82 4.87
CA PRO A 108 5.06 -9.05 4.18
C PRO A 108 5.09 -7.56 4.54
N PHE A 109 5.29 -7.25 5.82
CA PHE A 109 5.46 -5.87 6.31
C PHE A 109 6.64 -5.16 5.62
N ASN A 110 7.85 -5.71 5.68
CA ASN A 110 9.04 -5.07 5.11
C ASN A 110 8.98 -4.94 3.59
N TYR A 111 8.37 -5.92 2.92
CA TYR A 111 8.14 -5.88 1.49
C TYR A 111 7.19 -4.74 1.09
N ILE A 112 6.05 -4.62 1.78
CA ILE A 112 5.07 -3.56 1.55
C ILE A 112 5.71 -2.20 1.87
N LYS A 113 6.38 -2.07 3.01
CA LYS A 113 7.09 -0.84 3.40
C LYS A 113 8.07 -0.38 2.34
N THR A 114 8.89 -1.29 1.80
CA THR A 114 9.83 -0.97 0.73
C THR A 114 9.12 -0.47 -0.53
N ALA A 115 7.93 -1.00 -0.84
CA ALA A 115 7.13 -0.52 -1.95
C ALA A 115 6.61 0.91 -1.70
N PHE A 116 6.11 1.20 -0.50
CA PHE A 116 5.65 2.54 -0.11
C PHE A 116 6.79 3.57 -0.07
N ASP A 117 7.94 3.20 0.51
CA ASP A 117 9.11 4.09 0.58
C ASP A 117 9.50 4.56 -0.82
N ARG A 118 9.53 3.66 -1.82
CA ARG A 118 9.84 4.00 -3.23
C ARG A 118 8.80 4.89 -3.91
N LEU A 119 7.55 4.89 -3.43
CA LEU A 119 6.49 5.73 -3.95
C LEU A 119 6.50 7.12 -3.29
N LEU A 120 6.97 7.21 -2.04
CA LEU A 120 7.10 8.46 -1.29
C LEU A 120 8.37 9.25 -1.66
N ASP A 121 9.45 8.56 -2.07
CA ASP A 121 10.73 9.18 -2.46
C ASP A 121 10.71 9.83 -3.87
N LYS A 122 9.54 9.88 -4.52
CA LYS A 122 9.32 10.42 -5.88
C LYS A 122 8.52 11.71 -5.84
#